data_AF-A0A2V5NXK8-F1
#
_entry.id   AF-A0A2V5NXK8-F1
#
_cell.length_a   1.000
_cell.length_b   1.000
_cell.length_c   1.000
_cell.angle_alpha   90.00
_cell.angle_beta   90.00
_cell.angle_gamma   90.00
#
_symmetry.space_group_name_H-M   'P 1'
#
loop_
_entity.id
_entity.type
_entity.pdbx_description
1 polymer ?
#
loop_
_entity_poly.entity_id
_entity_poly.type
_entity_poly.pdbx_seq_one_letter_code
_entity_poly.pdbx_strand_id
1 'polypeptide(L)'
;MTKIVSPTLPTPASDLKEKIWGRFSTVLVDPPWQFQNRTGKVAPEHRRLLRYPTMELQEIKDLPVGDLVGSRSHLYLWVPNALLMEGLQVMKAWGFTYKANIVWFKVRKDGGPDGRGVGFYFRNVTELVLFGARGNMRT
;
A
#
# COMPACT_ATOMS: atom_id res chain seq x y z
N MET A 1 -43.07 -12.82 -4.58
CA MET A 1 -42.00 -11.81 -4.72
C MET A 1 -40.87 -12.19 -3.80
N THR A 2 -39.83 -12.83 -4.32
CA THR A 2 -38.64 -13.22 -3.55
C THR A 2 -37.76 -11.98 -3.39
N LYS A 3 -37.58 -11.49 -2.16
CA LYS A 3 -36.60 -10.42 -1.89
C LYS A 3 -35.23 -10.96 -2.27
N ILE A 4 -34.63 -10.40 -3.32
CA ILE A 4 -33.21 -10.56 -3.60
C ILE A 4 -32.50 -9.81 -2.47
N VAL A 5 -32.01 -10.56 -1.48
CA VAL A 5 -31.09 -10.02 -0.49
C VAL A 5 -29.73 -10.07 -1.15
N SER A 6 -29.22 -8.93 -1.62
CA SER A 6 -27.81 -8.82 -1.99
C SER A 6 -27.00 -9.03 -0.71
N PRO A 7 -26.19 -10.09 -0.60
CA PRO A 7 -25.37 -10.28 0.58
C PRO A 7 -24.39 -9.11 0.68
N THR A 8 -24.35 -8.45 1.85
CA THR A 8 -23.34 -7.44 2.14
C THR A 8 -21.99 -8.14 2.14
N LEU A 9 -21.15 -7.87 1.13
CA LEU A 9 -19.78 -8.38 1.11
C LEU A 9 -19.01 -7.79 2.30
N PRO A 10 -18.13 -8.57 2.96
CA PRO A 10 -17.31 -8.04 4.04
C PRO A 10 -16.41 -6.91 3.50
N THR A 11 -16.17 -5.89 4.32
CA THR A 11 -15.16 -4.88 3.99
C THR A 11 -13.77 -5.53 3.96
N PRO A 12 -12.80 -4.98 3.23
CA PRO A 12 -11.43 -5.51 3.24
C PRO A 12 -10.84 -5.65 4.65
N ALA A 13 -11.18 -4.73 5.56
CA ALA A 13 -10.76 -4.79 6.95
C ALA A 13 -11.37 -5.99 7.70
N SER A 14 -12.68 -6.22 7.55
CA SER A 14 -13.35 -7.38 8.17
C SER A 14 -12.86 -8.70 7.59
N ASP A 15 -12.74 -8.78 6.26
CA ASP A 15 -12.22 -9.96 5.56
C ASP A 15 -10.80 -10.33 6.03
N LEU A 16 -9.94 -9.33 6.22
CA LEU A 16 -8.59 -9.55 6.75
C LEU A 16 -8.60 -10.07 8.20
N LYS A 17 -9.47 -9.54 9.07
CA LYS A 17 -9.58 -10.02 10.46
C LYS A 17 -10.05 -11.46 10.55
N GLU A 18 -10.98 -11.85 9.69
CA GLU A 18 -11.55 -13.20 9.71
C GLU A 18 -10.54 -14.26 9.25
N LYS A 19 -9.67 -13.91 8.31
CA LYS A 19 -8.72 -14.83 7.67
C LYS A 19 -7.37 -14.96 8.39
N ILE A 20 -7.03 -14.01 9.26
CA ILE A 20 -5.71 -13.94 9.88
C ILE A 20 -5.82 -14.13 11.38
N TRP A 21 -5.01 -15.06 11.91
CA TRP A 21 -4.95 -15.37 13.34
C TRP A 21 -3.53 -15.19 13.87
N GLY A 22 -3.43 -14.72 15.12
CA GLY A 22 -2.16 -14.50 15.80
C GLY A 22 -1.62 -13.08 15.64
N ARG A 23 -0.39 -12.86 16.14
CA ARG A 23 0.31 -11.57 16.07
C ARG A 23 1.65 -11.73 15.37
N PHE A 24 1.95 -10.82 14.46
CA PHE A 24 3.20 -10.80 13.70
C PHE A 24 4.21 -9.81 14.28
N SER A 25 5.49 -10.20 14.27
CA SER A 25 6.60 -9.29 14.64
C SER A 25 7.12 -8.51 13.44
N THR A 26 6.75 -8.88 12.22
CA THR A 26 7.13 -8.18 10.99
C THR A 26 6.02 -8.34 9.96
N VAL A 27 5.66 -7.24 9.31
CA VAL A 27 4.67 -7.23 8.22
C VAL A 27 5.23 -6.47 7.03
N LEU A 28 4.97 -7.00 5.83
CA LEU A 28 5.17 -6.34 4.55
C LEU A 28 3.79 -6.08 3.95
N VAL A 29 3.51 -4.84 3.56
CA VAL A 29 2.20 -4.46 3.03
C VAL A 29 2.38 -3.67 1.75
N ASP A 30 1.68 -4.06 0.70
CA ASP A 30 1.56 -3.34 -0.57
C ASP A 30 0.08 -3.01 -0.82
N PRO A 31 -0.43 -1.88 -0.25
CA PRO A 31 -1.83 -1.53 -0.39
C PRO A 31 -2.22 -1.27 -1.85
N PRO A 32 -3.48 -1.52 -2.24
CA PRO A 32 -3.97 -1.21 -3.58
C PRO A 32 -4.22 0.30 -3.71
N TRP A 33 -3.15 1.09 -3.76
CA TRP A 33 -3.18 2.55 -3.71
C TRP A 33 -4.03 3.19 -4.81
N GLN A 34 -4.87 4.14 -4.40
CA GLN A 34 -5.58 4.99 -5.33
C GLN A 34 -4.82 6.30 -5.59
N PHE A 35 -4.54 6.59 -6.85
CA PHE A 35 -3.93 7.86 -7.28
C PHE A 35 -5.02 8.93 -7.50
N GLN A 36 -4.73 10.16 -7.08
CA GLN A 36 -5.64 11.31 -7.27
C GLN A 36 -5.74 11.74 -8.74
N ASN A 37 -4.59 11.76 -9.45
CA ASN A 37 -4.54 12.18 -10.85
C ASN A 37 -5.00 11.05 -11.77
N ARG A 38 -6.30 11.02 -12.08
CA ARG A 38 -6.91 10.08 -13.02
C ARG A 38 -6.89 10.54 -14.48
N THR A 39 -6.39 11.74 -14.78
CA THR A 39 -6.38 12.28 -16.15
C THR A 39 -5.14 11.85 -16.95
N GLY A 40 -5.34 11.44 -18.21
CA GLY A 40 -4.27 11.06 -19.16
C GLY A 40 -4.39 9.64 -19.72
N LYS A 41 -3.42 9.18 -20.53
CA LYS A 41 -3.37 7.83 -21.16
C LYS A 41 -3.36 6.65 -20.15
N VAL A 42 -3.39 6.95 -18.85
CA VAL A 42 -3.35 6.02 -17.72
C VAL A 42 -4.68 6.02 -16.94
N ALA A 43 -5.67 6.81 -17.40
CA ALA A 43 -6.98 6.91 -16.77
C ALA A 43 -7.67 5.53 -16.63
N PRO A 44 -8.37 5.25 -15.53
CA PRO A 44 -9.09 3.99 -15.30
C PRO A 44 -10.07 3.62 -16.44
N GLU A 45 -10.57 4.61 -17.16
CA GLU A 45 -11.48 4.43 -18.30
C GLU A 45 -10.81 3.93 -19.60
N HIS A 46 -9.48 3.88 -19.70
CA HIS A 46 -8.78 3.17 -20.78
C HIS A 46 -8.76 1.66 -20.49
N ARG A 47 -9.79 0.93 -20.96
CA ARG A 47 -10.04 -0.53 -20.84
C ARG A 47 -8.94 -1.48 -21.38
N ARG A 48 -7.70 -1.02 -21.59
CA ARG A 48 -6.60 -1.82 -22.15
C ARG A 48 -5.82 -2.64 -21.12
N LEU A 49 -6.06 -2.45 -19.83
CA LEU A 49 -5.37 -3.18 -18.76
C LEU A 49 -6.42 -3.65 -17.73
N LEU A 50 -6.46 -4.95 -17.43
CA LEU A 50 -7.19 -5.49 -16.28
C LEU A 50 -6.59 -4.84 -15.03
N ARG A 51 -7.33 -3.92 -14.41
CA ARG A 51 -6.92 -3.27 -13.16
C ARG A 51 -7.65 -3.94 -12.00
N TYR A 52 -6.93 -4.29 -10.95
CA TYR A 52 -7.53 -4.66 -9.68
C TYR A 52 -8.19 -3.42 -9.04
N PRO A 53 -9.26 -3.59 -8.24
CA PRO A 53 -9.85 -2.49 -7.48
C PRO A 53 -8.81 -1.81 -6.57
N THR A 54 -8.84 -0.48 -6.52
CA THR A 54 -8.02 0.31 -5.58
C THR A 54 -8.83 0.72 -4.36
N MET A 55 -8.14 1.10 -3.29
CA MET A 55 -8.73 1.60 -2.04
C MET A 55 -8.39 3.08 -1.85
N GLU A 56 -9.37 3.83 -1.36
CA GLU A 56 -9.16 5.19 -0.89
C GLU A 56 -8.23 5.19 0.33
N LEU A 57 -7.55 6.32 0.57
CA LEU A 57 -6.59 6.44 1.67
C LEU A 57 -7.19 6.04 3.03
N GLN A 58 -8.43 6.44 3.29
CA GLN A 58 -9.08 6.15 4.56
C GLN A 58 -9.35 4.65 4.72
N GLU A 59 -9.79 3.96 3.66
CA GLU A 59 -9.99 2.51 3.69
C GLU A 59 -8.67 1.77 3.97
N ILE A 60 -7.55 2.23 3.42
CA ILE A 60 -6.23 1.66 3.69
C ILE A 60 -5.86 1.88 5.17
N LYS A 61 -6.05 3.09 5.71
CA LYS A 61 -5.78 3.39 7.13
C LYS A 61 -6.64 2.54 8.07
N ASP A 62 -7.87 2.23 7.67
CA ASP A 62 -8.82 1.43 8.44
C ASP A 62 -8.50 -0.08 8.41
N LEU A 63 -7.54 -0.51 7.59
CA LEU A 63 -7.03 -1.88 7.66
C LEU A 63 -6.44 -2.14 9.06
N PRO A 64 -6.76 -3.28 9.68
CA PRO A 64 -6.43 -3.55 11.07
C PRO A 64 -5.01 -4.07 11.28
N VAL A 65 -4.05 -3.60 10.49
CA VAL A 65 -2.65 -4.04 10.57
C VAL A 65 -2.08 -3.81 11.98
N GLY A 66 -2.46 -2.69 12.62
CA GLY A 66 -2.08 -2.41 14.01
C GLY A 66 -2.62 -3.44 15.04
N ASP A 67 -3.76 -4.08 14.77
CA ASP A 67 -4.33 -5.12 15.63
C ASP A 67 -3.61 -6.46 15.46
N LEU A 68 -3.10 -6.72 14.25
CA LEU A 68 -2.47 -7.97 13.82
C LEU A 68 -0.99 -8.09 14.20
N VAL A 69 -0.39 -7.05 14.77
CA VAL A 69 1.04 -7.05 15.13
C VAL A 69 1.27 -7.05 16.63
N GLY A 70 2.46 -7.50 17.04
CA GLY A 70 2.93 -7.42 18.43
C GLY A 70 3.26 -5.97 18.86
N SER A 71 3.39 -5.76 20.17
CA SER A 71 3.82 -4.47 20.76
C SER A 71 5.22 -4.03 20.33
N ARG A 72 6.03 -4.99 19.90
CA ARG A 72 7.32 -4.82 19.24
C ARG A 72 7.19 -5.42 17.84
N SER A 73 7.18 -4.58 16.82
CA SER A 73 7.05 -5.04 15.43
C SER A 73 7.67 -4.08 14.41
N HIS A 74 7.99 -4.63 13.24
CA HIS A 74 8.43 -3.89 12.07
C HIS A 74 7.36 -3.86 10.96
N LEU A 75 7.31 -2.75 10.25
CA LEU A 75 6.50 -2.55 9.07
C LEU A 75 7.40 -2.22 7.88
N TYR A 76 7.19 -2.93 6.79
CA TYR A 76 7.67 -2.59 5.46
C TYR A 76 6.45 -2.22 4.62
N LEU A 77 6.28 -0.93 4.32
CA LEU A 77 5.13 -0.42 3.58
C LEU A 77 5.57 0.00 2.19
N TRP A 78 5.06 -0.67 1.18
CA TRP A 78 5.32 -0.33 -0.21
C TRP A 78 4.51 0.90 -0.62
N VAL A 79 5.17 1.94 -1.12
CA VAL A 79 4.58 3.25 -1.39
C VAL A 79 5.09 3.81 -2.73
N PRO A 80 4.20 4.07 -3.69
CA PRO A 80 4.56 4.79 -4.90
C PRO A 80 5.08 6.20 -4.58
N ASN A 81 6.04 6.71 -5.36
CA ASN A 81 6.67 8.02 -5.11
C ASN A 81 5.67 9.17 -4.93
N ALA A 82 4.56 9.16 -5.68
CA ALA A 82 3.55 10.22 -5.64
C ALA A 82 2.70 10.21 -4.35
N LEU A 83 2.76 9.13 -3.57
CA LEU A 83 1.90 8.89 -2.39
C LEU A 83 2.73 8.79 -1.10
N LEU A 84 3.94 9.34 -1.08
CA LEU A 84 4.83 9.29 0.08
C LEU A 84 4.17 9.86 1.34
N MET A 85 3.45 10.98 1.21
CA MET A 85 2.77 11.62 2.32
C MET A 85 1.64 10.75 2.89
N GLU A 86 0.87 10.11 2.03
CA GLU A 86 -0.17 9.16 2.36
C GLU A 86 0.39 7.90 3.03
N GLY A 87 1.50 7.37 2.51
CA GLY A 87 2.23 6.26 3.11
C GLY A 87 2.63 6.56 4.56
N LEU A 88 3.18 7.74 4.84
CA LEU A 88 3.52 8.16 6.21
C LEU A 88 2.28 8.29 7.11
N GLN A 89 1.15 8.76 6.57
CA GLN A 89 -0.11 8.81 7.31
C GLN A 89 -0.63 7.40 7.66
N VAL A 90 -0.53 6.45 6.73
CA VAL A 90 -0.89 5.04 6.95
C VAL A 90 -0.03 4.41 8.04
N MET A 91 1.31 4.58 7.99
CA MET A 91 2.20 4.09 9.04
C MET A 91 1.79 4.61 10.42
N LYS A 92 1.50 5.91 10.51
CA LYS A 92 1.05 6.54 11.75
C LYS A 92 -0.28 5.96 12.23
N ALA A 93 -1.25 5.77 11.34
CA ALA A 93 -2.56 5.21 11.66
C ALA A 93 -2.44 3.79 12.22
N TRP A 94 -1.52 2.98 11.70
CA TRP A 94 -1.27 1.61 12.18
C TRP A 94 -0.35 1.53 13.41
N GLY A 95 0.10 2.68 13.94
CA GLY A 95 0.91 2.76 15.15
C GLY A 95 2.41 2.52 14.94
N PHE A 96 2.91 2.72 13.72
CA PHE A 96 4.33 2.64 13.39
C PHE A 96 4.96 4.04 13.27
N THR A 97 6.19 4.17 13.76
CA THR A 97 7.02 5.36 13.53
C THR A 97 7.96 5.10 12.37
N TYR A 98 7.96 5.98 11.36
CA TYR A 98 8.91 5.92 10.24
C TYR A 98 10.35 6.01 10.74
N LYS A 99 11.25 5.21 10.15
CA LYS A 99 12.68 5.18 10.50
C LYS A 99 13.60 5.35 9.29
N ALA A 100 13.33 4.64 8.21
CA ALA A 100 14.15 4.64 7.00
C ALA A 100 13.30 4.23 5.79
N ASN A 101 13.87 4.29 4.58
CA ASN A 101 13.25 3.71 3.40
C ASN A 101 14.27 2.87 2.61
N ILE A 102 13.74 1.90 1.85
CA ILE A 102 14.47 1.13 0.85
C ILE A 102 13.98 1.62 -0.52
N VAL A 103 14.91 1.85 -1.44
CA VAL A 103 14.59 2.30 -2.80
C VAL A 103 14.70 1.11 -3.75
N TRP A 104 13.58 0.70 -4.34
CA TRP A 104 13.60 -0.19 -5.49
C TRP A 104 13.95 0.60 -6.74
N PHE A 105 15.20 0.54 -7.17
CA PHE A 105 15.65 1.13 -8.44
C PHE A 105 15.43 0.16 -9.60
N LYS A 106 14.64 0.60 -10.59
CA LYS A 106 14.26 -0.18 -11.76
C LYS A 106 15.28 0.03 -12.86
N VAL A 107 16.01 -1.04 -13.17
CA VAL A 107 17.11 -1.03 -14.14
C VAL A 107 16.79 -1.89 -15.36
N ARG A 108 17.38 -1.52 -16.50
CA ARG A 108 17.46 -2.35 -17.70
C ARG A 108 18.54 -3.42 -17.50
N LYS A 109 18.65 -4.36 -18.43
CA LYS A 109 19.68 -5.40 -18.42
C LYS A 109 21.12 -4.85 -18.44
N ASP A 110 21.31 -3.64 -18.97
CA ASP A 110 22.60 -2.94 -19.00
C ASP A 110 22.93 -2.19 -17.70
N GLY A 111 22.09 -2.30 -16.66
CA GLY A 111 22.27 -1.63 -15.38
C GLY A 111 21.83 -0.16 -15.37
N GLY A 112 21.51 0.44 -16.52
CA GLY A 112 20.98 1.79 -16.59
C GLY A 112 19.51 1.86 -16.16
N PRO A 113 18.97 3.07 -15.89
CA PRO A 113 17.57 3.23 -15.50
C PRO A 113 16.61 2.72 -16.59
N ASP A 114 15.48 2.14 -16.19
CA ASP A 114 14.44 1.63 -17.11
C ASP A 114 13.97 2.69 -18.12
N GLY A 115 13.93 3.97 -17.72
CA GLY A 115 13.61 5.12 -18.58
C GLY A 115 12.15 5.18 -19.08
N ARG A 116 11.43 4.06 -18.98
CA ARG A 116 10.04 3.86 -19.40
C ARG A 116 9.02 4.09 -18.29
N GLY A 117 9.48 4.54 -17.13
CA GLY A 117 8.65 4.87 -15.97
C GLY A 117 7.48 5.80 -16.30
N VAL A 118 6.31 5.47 -15.79
CA VAL A 118 5.12 6.33 -15.88
C VAL A 118 5.17 7.34 -14.73
N GLY A 119 5.12 8.63 -15.04
CA GLY A 119 5.04 9.70 -14.05
C GLY A 119 4.71 11.04 -14.71
N PHE A 120 4.09 11.95 -13.94
CA PHE A 120 3.61 13.24 -14.45
C PHE A 120 4.73 14.28 -14.55
N TYR A 121 5.60 14.36 -13.54
CA TYR A 121 6.70 15.33 -13.47
C TYR A 121 8.06 14.71 -13.82
N PHE A 122 8.32 13.51 -13.31
CA PHE A 122 9.54 12.75 -13.58
C PHE A 122 9.20 11.34 -14.08
N ARG A 123 10.15 10.69 -14.77
CA ARG A 123 10.03 9.27 -15.12
C ARG A 123 10.27 8.43 -13.87
N ASN A 124 9.23 7.76 -13.38
CA ASN A 124 9.35 6.90 -12.20
C ASN A 124 10.15 5.63 -12.51
N VAL A 125 11.46 5.68 -12.23
CA VAL A 125 12.37 4.54 -12.27
C VAL A 125 12.70 4.02 -10.87
N THR A 126 12.02 4.53 -9.85
CA THR A 126 12.13 4.09 -8.46
C THR A 126 10.75 3.88 -7.85
N GLU A 127 10.66 3.01 -6.85
CA GLU A 127 9.56 2.95 -5.88
C GLU A 127 10.12 2.74 -4.47
N LEU A 128 9.35 3.12 -3.45
CA LEU A 128 9.83 3.14 -2.07
C LEU A 128 9.18 2.02 -1.25
N VAL A 129 9.97 1.42 -0.37
CA VAL A 129 9.46 0.66 0.78
C VAL A 129 9.81 1.46 2.03
N LEU A 130 8.81 2.03 2.68
CA LEU A 130 8.97 2.71 3.94
C LEU A 130 9.16 1.67 5.05
N PHE A 131 10.19 1.86 5.86
CA PHE A 131 10.47 1.04 7.02
C PHE A 131 10.04 1.78 8.29
N GLY A 132 9.19 1.12 9.08
CA GLY A 132 8.67 1.61 10.35
C GLY A 132 8.86 0.63 11.49
N ALA A 133 9.00 1.18 12.69
CA ALA A 133 9.09 0.39 13.92
C ALA A 133 7.98 0.79 14.90
N ARG A 134 7.45 -0.21 15.60
CA ARG A 134 6.52 -0.06 16.72
C ARG A 134 7.14 -0.59 18.00
N GLY A 135 7.00 0.16 19.08
CA GLY A 135 7.68 -0.12 20.33
C GLY A 135 9.19 0.11 20.22
N ASN A 136 9.95 -0.46 21.18
CA ASN A 136 11.40 -0.36 21.20
C ASN A 136 12.02 -1.65 20.67
N MET A 137 12.16 -1.75 19.35
CA MET A 137 12.94 -2.78 18.68
C MET A 137 14.27 -2.18 18.23
N ARG A 138 15.38 -2.82 18.60
CA ARG A 138 16.66 -2.57 17.94
C ARG A 138 16.57 -3.19 16.54
N THR A 139 16.87 -2.36 15.54
CA THR A 139 17.22 -2.80 14.19
C THR A 139 18.61 -3.38 14.16
#